data_AF-A0A371B441-F1
#
_entry.id   AF-A0A371B441-F1
#
_cell.length_a   1.000
_cell.length_b   1.000
_cell.length_c   1.000
_cell.angle_alpha   90.00
_cell.angle_beta   90.00
_cell.angle_gamma   90.00
#
_symmetry.space_group_name_H-M   'P 1'
#
loop_
_entity.id
_entity.type
_entity.pdbx_description
1 polymer ?
#
loop_
_entity_poly.entity_id
_entity_poly.type
_entity_poly.pdbx_seq_one_letter_code
_entity_poly.pdbx_strand_id
1 'polypeptide(L)' 'MTFLAGSIVVLKSGGPAMTVVAATEEGVECMWMSDVGELSRDVIPTIALEQVEVGDDEDEEDDDED' A
#
# COMPACT_ATOMS: atom_id res chain seq x y z
N MET A 1 4.89 -7.60 -12.90
CA MET A 1 5.24 -6.46 -12.04
C MET A 1 5.86 -7.04 -10.79
N THR A 2 7.00 -6.49 -10.37
CA THR A 2 7.66 -6.91 -9.12
C THR A 2 7.37 -5.83 -8.09
N PHE A 3 6.75 -6.20 -6.97
CA PHE A 3 6.46 -5.26 -5.88
C PHE A 3 7.75 -4.96 -5.11
N LEU A 4 7.99 -3.69 -4.82
CA LEU A 4 9.15 -3.24 -4.06
C LEU A 4 8.77 -2.99 -2.60
N ALA A 5 9.68 -3.27 -1.68
CA ALA A 5 9.51 -2.91 -0.28
C ALA A 5 9.21 -1.41 -0.14
N GLY A 6 8.22 -1.06 0.69
CA GLY A 6 7.71 0.30 0.86
C GLY A 6 6.61 0.71 -0.13
N SER A 7 6.34 -0.07 -1.18
CA SER A 7 5.21 0.23 -2.09
C SER A 7 3.89 0.06 -1.36
N ILE A 8 2.90 0.89 -1.72
CA ILE A 8 1.52 0.72 -1.27
C ILE A 8 0.75 -0.14 -2.27
N VAL A 9 0.03 -1.12 -1.76
CA VAL A 9 -0.76 -2.07 -2.54
C VAL A 9 -2.14 -2.26 -1.93
N VAL A 10 -3.09 -2.69 -2.74
CA VAL A 10 -4.44 -3.09 -2.31
C VAL A 10 -4.79 -4.45 -2.92
N LEU A 11 -5.73 -5.15 -2.29
CA LEU A 11 -6.36 -6.30 -2.93
C LEU A 11 -7.24 -5.83 -4.10
N LYS A 12 -7.20 -6.55 -5.22
CA LYS A 12 -8.09 -6.29 -6.38
C LYS A 12 -9.57 -6.44 -6.06
N SER A 13 -9.91 -7.17 -5.01
CA SER A 13 -11.28 -7.29 -4.50
C SER A 13 -11.73 -6.06 -3.67
N GLY A 14 -10.83 -5.11 -3.43
CA GLY A 14 -10.96 -4.07 -2.41
C GLY A 14 -10.44 -4.54 -1.05
N GLY A 15 -10.26 -3.59 -0.13
CA GLY A 15 -9.71 -3.80 1.21
C GLY A 15 -8.88 -2.60 1.70
N PRO A 16 -8.21 -2.73 2.85
CA PRO A 16 -7.31 -1.69 3.33
C PRO A 16 -6.08 -1.56 2.42
N ALA A 17 -5.49 -0.37 2.38
CA ALA A 17 -4.17 -0.16 1.82
C ALA A 17 -3.13 -0.87 2.69
N MET A 18 -2.20 -1.57 2.04
CA MET A 18 -1.16 -2.36 2.69
C MET A 18 0.21 -1.90 2.20
N THR A 19 1.19 -1.94 3.08
CA THR A 19 2.60 -1.67 2.74
C THR A 19 3.30 -2.98 2.42
N VAL A 20 4.02 -3.03 1.30
CA VAL A 20 4.88 -4.16 0.95
C VAL A 20 6.09 -4.20 1.86
N VAL A 21 6.26 -5.29 2.60
CA VAL A 21 7.44 -5.55 3.43
C VAL A 21 8.54 -6.20 2.58
N ALA A 22 8.18 -7.26 1.84
CA ALA A 22 9.09 -7.98 0.96
C ALA A 22 8.32 -8.75 -0.12
N ALA A 23 8.95 -8.94 -1.28
CA ALA A 23 8.50 -9.88 -2.30
C ALA A 23 9.34 -11.17 -2.22
N THR A 24 8.68 -12.31 -2.10
CA THR A 24 9.31 -13.65 -1.99
C THR A 24 8.80 -14.58 -3.09
N GLU A 25 9.28 -15.83 -3.11
CA GLU A 25 8.77 -16.85 -4.04
C GLU A 25 7.33 -17.30 -3.70
N GLU A 26 6.91 -17.14 -2.43
CA GLU A 26 5.59 -17.55 -1.94
C GLU A 26 4.52 -16.49 -2.18
N GLY A 27 4.92 -15.22 -2.37
CA GLY A 27 4.02 -14.10 -2.60
C GLY A 27 4.64 -12.78 -2.15
N VAL A 28 3.78 -11.84 -1.76
CA VAL A 28 4.20 -10.53 -1.27
C VAL A 28 3.79 -10.41 0.19
N GLU A 29 4.78 -10.28 1.06
CA GLU A 29 4.54 -10.00 2.47
C GLU A 29 4.08 -8.55 2.61
N CYS A 30 2.87 -8.39 3.14
CA CYS A 30 2.19 -7.11 3.30
C CYS A 30 1.92 -6.85 4.77
N MET A 31 1.93 -5.58 5.17
CA MET A 31 1.60 -5.12 6.52
C MET A 31 0.59 -3.98 6.45
N TRP A 32 -0.41 -3.99 7.33
CA TRP A 32 -1.45 -2.95 7.39
C TRP A 32 -2.05 -2.84 8.79
N MET A 33 -2.73 -1.73 9.05
CA MET A 33 -3.58 -1.58 10.23
C MET A 33 -4.97 -2.12 9.90
N SER A 34 -5.42 -3.10 10.67
CA SER A 34 -6.79 -3.62 10.59
C SER A 34 -7.81 -2.61 11.09
N ASP A 35 -9.08 -2.81 10.76
CA ASP A 35 -10.19 -1.96 11.21
C ASP A 35 -10.37 -1.93 12.74
N VAL A 36 -9.80 -2.91 13.45
CA VAL A 36 -9.81 -2.97 14.91
C VAL A 36 -8.59 -2.28 15.54
N GLY A 37 -7.74 -1.65 14.74
CA GLY A 37 -6.56 -0.92 15.21
C GLY A 37 -5.37 -1.82 15.56
N GLU A 38 -5.34 -3.06 15.09
CA GLU A 38 -4.22 -3.97 15.27
C GLU A 38 -3.36 -4.07 14.02
N LEU A 39 -2.04 -4.12 14.20
CA LEU A 39 -1.09 -4.33 13.13
C LEU A 39 -1.20 -5.78 12.63
N SER A 40 -1.57 -5.92 11.36
CA SER A 40 -1.71 -7.20 10.67
C SER A 40 -0.58 -7.38 9.66
N ARG A 41 -0.18 -8.64 9.44
CA ARG A 41 0.85 -9.02 8.46
C ARG A 41 0.48 -10.34 7.83
N ASP A 42 0.55 -10.43 6.51
CA ASP A 42 0.26 -11.68 5.79
C ASP A 42 0.99 -11.74 4.43
N VAL A 43 1.16 -12.95 3.91
CA VAL A 43 1.73 -13.20 2.58
C VAL A 43 0.60 -13.34 1.57
N ILE A 44 0.50 -12.37 0.66
CA ILE A 44 -0.59 -12.30 -0.30
C ILE A 44 -0.08 -12.68 -1.69
N PRO A 45 -0.81 -13.52 -2.45
CA PRO A 45 -0.44 -13.85 -3.81
C PRO A 45 -0.34 -12.61 -4.71
N THR A 46 0.75 -12.48 -5.46
CA THR A 46 1.03 -11.36 -6.37
C THR A 46 -0.14 -11.07 -7.32
N ILE A 47 -0.85 -12.11 -7.78
CA ILE A 47 -1.98 -11.96 -8.71
C ILE A 47 -3.19 -11.23 -8.08
N ALA A 48 -3.32 -11.27 -6.76
CA ALA A 48 -4.42 -10.64 -6.02
C ALA A 48 -4.16 -9.17 -5.70
N LEU A 49 -2.94 -8.67 -5.91
CA LEU A 49 -2.54 -7.32 -5.54
C LEU A 49 -2.53 -6.35 -6.73
N GLU A 50 -2.82 -5.10 -6.43
CA GLU A 50 -2.67 -3.94 -7.31
C GLU A 50 -1.83 -2.88 -6.60
N GLN A 51 -0.82 -2.32 -7.28
CA GLN A 51 0.00 -1.24 -6.73
C GLN A 51 -0.76 0.08 -6.85
N VAL A 52 -0.76 0.86 -5.77
CA VAL A 52 -1.38 2.17 -5.72
C VAL A 52 -0.28 3.21 -5.56
N GLU A 53 -0.32 4.23 -6.40
CA GLU A 53 0.48 5.44 -6.21
C GLU A 53 -0.25 6.31 -5.18
N VAL A 54 0.28 6.36 -3.96
CA VAL A 54 0.00 7.46 -3.05
C VAL A 54 0.79 8.63 -3.57
N GLY A 55 0.11 9.59 -4.22
CA GLY A 55 0.71 10.87 -4.55
C GLY A 55 1.18 11.54 -3.26
N ASP A 56 2.36 12.17 -3.32
CA ASP A 56 2.70 13.22 -2.37
C ASP A 56 1.68 14.34 -2.62
N ASP A 57 0.82 14.63 -1.65
CA ASP A 57 0.07 15.88 -1.59
C ASP A 57 1.10 17.01 -1.31
N GLU A 58 1.95 17.31 -2.30
CA GLU A 58 2.96 18.38 -2.30
C GLU A 58 2.58 19.55 -3.24
N ASP A 59 1.28 19.81 -3.43
CA ASP A 59 0.76 21.06 -4.03
C ASP A 59 -0.63 21.30 -3.37
N GLU A 60 -0.88 22.34 -2.56
CA GLU A 60 -0.72 23.76 -2.85
C GLU A 60 -0.21 24.53 -1.60
N GLU A 61 0.98 25.12 -1.72
CA GLU A 61 1.40 26.25 -0.89
C GLU A 61 0.47 27.46 -1.14
N ASP A 62 0.13 28.13 -0.05
CA ASP A 62 -0.58 29.39 0.11
C ASP A 62 0.09 30.54 -0.69
N ASP A 63 -0.62 31.18 -1.64
CA ASP A 63 -0.42 32.60 -2.03
C ASP A 63 -1.57 33.11 -2.91
N ASP A 64 -2.39 34.03 -2.39
CA ASP A 64 -2.52 35.40 -2.92
C ASP A 64 -3.56 36.19 -2.11
N GLU A 65 -3.03 37.20 -1.40
CA GLU A 65 -3.72 38.30 -0.74
C GLU A 65 -4.44 39.21 -1.77
N ASP A 66 -5.78 39.37 -1.70
CA ASP A 66 -6.52 40.66 -1.83
C ASP A 66 -7.99 40.53 -1.38
#